data_AF-A0A383R6M5-F1
#
_entry.id   AF-A0A383R6M5-F1
#
_cell.length_a   1.000
_cell.length_b   1.000
_cell.length_c   1.000
_cell.angle_alpha   90.00
_cell.angle_beta   90.00
_cell.angle_gamma   90.00
#
_symmetry.space_group_name_H-M   'P 1'
#
loop_
_entity.id
_entity.type
_entity.pdbx_description
1 polymer ?
#
loop_
_entity_poly.entity_id
_entity_poly.type
_entity_poly.pdbx_seq_one_letter_code
_entity_poly.pdbx_strand_id
1 'polypeptide(L)' 'MSISLPHLSMGMSNDFEVAVEEGATWLRFGSVLVGKEGET' A
#
# COMPACT_ATOMS: atom_id res chain seq x y z
N MET A 1 -10.41 5.59 -26.97
CA MET A 1 -10.40 4.21 -26.42
C MET A 1 -9.86 4.33 -25.00
N SER A 2 -10.64 3.97 -23.96
CA SER A 2 -10.12 3.91 -22.58
C SER A 2 -9.65 2.49 -22.28
N ILE A 3 -8.56 2.37 -21.52
CA ILE A 3 -8.06 1.11 -21.00
C ILE A 3 -8.56 1.01 -19.56
N SER A 4 -9.19 -0.12 -19.21
CA SER A 4 -9.59 -0.39 -17.83
C SER A 4 -8.39 -0.87 -17.03
N LEU A 5 -8.11 -0.21 -15.91
CA LEU A 5 -7.11 -0.62 -14.93
C LEU A 5 -7.85 -1.00 -13.63
N PRO A 6 -8.15 -2.28 -13.40
CA PRO A 6 -8.98 -2.71 -12.28
C PRO A 6 -8.27 -2.63 -10.92
N HIS A 7 -6.98 -2.29 -10.91
CA HIS A 7 -6.15 -2.30 -9.72
C HIS A 7 -5.53 -0.94 -9.46
N LEU A 8 -5.68 -0.47 -8.22
CA LEU A 8 -4.99 0.68 -7.66
C LEU A 8 -4.01 0.18 -6.59
N SER A 9 -2.71 0.40 -6.81
CA SER A 9 -1.65 0.11 -5.83
C SER A 9 -1.22 1.39 -5.12
N MET A 10 -1.64 1.54 -3.86
CA MET A 10 -1.42 2.74 -3.04
C MET A 10 -1.32 2.30 -1.57
N GLY A 11 -0.72 3.14 -0.72
CA GLY A 11 -0.56 2.83 0.70
C GLY A 11 0.70 1.99 0.99
N MET A 12 1.40 2.40 2.03
CA MET A 12 2.55 1.79 2.69
C MET A 12 2.16 1.44 4.14
N SER A 13 3.12 0.92 4.92
CA SER A 13 2.91 0.56 6.33
C SER A 13 2.26 1.64 7.21
N ASN A 14 2.40 2.94 6.88
CA ASN A 14 2.01 4.03 7.77
C ASN A 14 0.75 4.80 7.33
N ASP A 15 0.21 4.53 6.13
CA ASP A 15 -0.90 5.28 5.52
C ASP A 15 -1.92 4.36 4.83
N PHE A 16 -1.91 3.07 5.17
CA PHE A 16 -2.76 2.07 4.55
C PHE A 16 -4.27 2.30 4.79
N GLU A 17 -4.65 2.89 5.94
CA GLU A 17 -6.06 3.19 6.24
C GLU A 17 -6.63 4.20 5.26
N VAL A 18 -5.94 5.32 5.06
CA VAL A 18 -6.31 6.34 4.05
C VAL A 18 -6.31 5.74 2.65
N ALA A 19 -5.31 4.91 2.32
CA ALA A 19 -5.26 4.26 1.02
C ALA A 19 -6.49 3.35 0.75
N VAL A 20 -7.00 2.66 1.78
CA VAL A 20 -8.24 1.87 1.67
C VAL A 20 -9.44 2.79 1.45
N GLU A 21 -9.54 3.91 2.17
CA GLU A 21 -10.62 4.89 1.99
C GLU A 21 -10.62 5.50 0.58
N GLU A 22 -9.45 5.69 -0.03
CA GLU A 22 -9.26 6.20 -1.40
C GLU A 22 -9.39 5.10 -2.49
N GLY A 23 -9.73 3.87 -2.11
CA GLY A 23 -10.04 2.78 -3.04
C GLY A 23 -8.85 1.94 -3.50
N ALA A 24 -7.76 1.87 -2.72
CA ALA A 24 -6.66 0.97 -3.01
C ALA A 24 -7.12 -0.50 -3.03
N THR A 25 -6.67 -1.23 -4.05
CA THR A 25 -6.90 -2.68 -4.19
C THR A 25 -5.66 -3.50 -3.83
N TRP A 26 -4.50 -2.85 -3.78
CA TRP A 26 -3.21 -3.41 -3.38
C TRP A 26 -2.51 -2.44 -2.42
N LEU A 27 -2.11 -2.96 -1.26
CA LEU A 27 -1.33 -2.24 -0.24
C LEU A 27 0.11 -2.78 -0.21
N ARG A 28 1.06 -1.98 0.28
CA ARG A 28 2.48 -2.35 0.37
C ARG A 28 2.93 -2.35 1.82
N PHE A 29 3.28 -3.51 2.35
CA PHE A 29 3.72 -3.64 3.74
C PHE A 29 5.17 -4.08 3.81
N GLY A 30 6.02 -3.22 4.39
CA GLY A 30 7.43 -3.50 4.64
C GLY A 30 7.69 -3.49 6.14
N SER A 31 8.02 -2.32 6.67
CA SER A 31 8.41 -2.12 8.08
C SER A 31 7.48 -2.74 9.13
N VAL A 32 6.17 -2.76 8.90
CA VAL A 32 5.22 -3.37 9.86
C VAL A 32 5.30 -4.90 9.89
N LEU A 33 5.77 -5.52 8.80
CA LEU A 33 5.96 -6.97 8.71
C LEU A 33 7.39 -7.40 9.03
N VAL A 34 8.39 -6.63 8.59
CA VAL A 34 9.81 -7.02 8.65
C VAL A 34 10.68 -6.16 9.57
N GLY A 35 10.14 -5.11 10.17
CA GLY A 35 10.92 -4.15 10.97
C GLY A 35 11.66 -3.11 10.12
N LYS A 36 12.34 -2.15 10.76
CA LYS A 36 13.18 -1.19 10.06
C LYS A 36 14.58 -1.74 9.82
N GLU A 37 15.17 -1.38 8.69
CA GLU A 37 16.56 -1.70 8.40
C GLU A 37 17.47 -1.07 9.46
N GLY A 38 18.30 -1.89 10.11
CA GLY A 38 19.22 -1.46 11.17
C GLY A 38 18.70 -1.57 12.61
N GLU A 39 17.49 -2.07 12.84
CA GLU A 39 17.01 -2.48 14.17
C GLU A 39 17.38 -3.96 14.42
N THR A 40 18.67 -4.24 14.65
CA THR A 40 19.20 -5.50 15.19
C THR A 40 20.30 -5.22 16.19
#